data_AF-A0A935M6Y7-F1
#
_entry.id   AF-A0A935M6Y7-F1
#
_cell.length_a   1.000
_cell.length_b   1.000
_cell.length_c   1.000
_cell.angle_alpha   90.00
_cell.angle_beta   90.00
_cell.angle_gamma   90.00
#
_symmetry.space_group_name_H-M   'P 1'
#
loop_
_entity.id
_entity.type
_entity.pdbx_description
1 polymer ?
#
loop_
_entity_poly.entity_id
_entity_poly.type
_entity_poly.pdbx_seq_one_letter_code
_entity_poly.pdbx_strand_id
1 'polypeptide(L)'
;MAKSAKQAIITQKDFNLIIRVLKANWWIPLIFLPIFYFVGTFYIYRLTSTYKISTQILLQNNDAYYKGNVVTDANFYGGQSYIDNSNEKRVLLSYDLLNKVVNKLKSKLEISYFIVGKVRTTEQFGGMPFNVMINNINSSLCETVFDFKIIDSTSYEIAYLKENKKGDQKRIFR
;
A
#
# COMPACT_ATOMS: atom_id res chain seq x y z
N MET A 1 -65.40 5.86 -17.51
CA MET A 1 -64.01 6.22 -17.13
C MET A 1 -63.29 4.96 -16.69
N ALA A 2 -62.43 4.40 -17.54
CA ALA A 2 -61.62 3.23 -17.20
C ALA A 2 -60.37 3.67 -16.43
N LYS A 3 -60.24 3.23 -15.17
CA LYS A 3 -59.12 3.59 -14.30
C LYS A 3 -57.93 2.69 -14.64
N SER A 4 -56.98 3.22 -15.42
CA SER A 4 -55.71 2.58 -15.76
C SER A 4 -54.86 2.42 -14.49
N ALA A 5 -54.79 1.20 -13.97
CA ALA A 5 -53.93 0.87 -12.84
C ALA A 5 -52.48 0.82 -13.32
N LYS A 6 -51.63 1.68 -12.73
CA LYS A 6 -50.18 1.72 -13.00
C LYS A 6 -49.59 0.31 -12.87
N GLN A 7 -49.12 -0.24 -14.00
CA GLN A 7 -48.42 -1.51 -14.03
C GLN A 7 -47.11 -1.37 -13.26
N ALA A 8 -46.98 -2.10 -12.15
CA ALA A 8 -45.72 -2.23 -11.45
C ALA A 8 -44.71 -2.92 -12.38
N ILE A 9 -43.52 -2.33 -12.52
CA ILE A 9 -42.46 -2.73 -13.45
C ILE A 9 -41.95 -4.16 -13.16
N ILE A 10 -42.25 -4.70 -11.97
CA ILE A 10 -41.96 -6.07 -11.58
C ILE A 10 -43.21 -6.65 -10.94
N THR A 11 -43.78 -7.69 -11.53
CA THR A 11 -45.00 -8.37 -11.09
C THR A 11 -44.68 -9.79 -10.59
N GLN A 12 -45.46 -10.33 -9.64
CA GLN A 12 -45.26 -11.67 -9.05
C GLN A 12 -45.19 -12.81 -10.09
N LYS A 13 -45.81 -12.62 -11.25
CA LYS A 13 -45.72 -13.53 -12.41
C LYS A 13 -44.29 -13.63 -12.97
N ASP A 14 -43.54 -12.54 -12.95
CA ASP A 14 -42.16 -12.51 -13.46
C ASP A 14 -41.23 -13.32 -12.55
N PHE A 15 -41.43 -13.26 -11.24
CA PHE A 15 -40.69 -14.07 -10.27
C PHE A 15 -40.98 -15.57 -10.43
N ASN A 16 -42.26 -15.93 -10.61
CA ASN A 16 -42.64 -17.32 -10.88
C ASN A 16 -42.09 -17.83 -12.23
N LEU A 17 -41.96 -16.97 -13.25
CA LEU A 17 -41.30 -17.31 -14.50
C LEU A 17 -39.82 -17.62 -14.28
N ILE A 18 -39.10 -16.76 -13.55
CA ILE A 18 -37.68 -16.95 -13.23
C ILE A 18 -37.48 -18.27 -12.46
N ILE A 19 -38.27 -18.55 -11.43
CA ILE A 19 -38.18 -19.80 -10.65
C ILE A 19 -38.44 -21.03 -11.52
N ARG A 20 -39.42 -20.96 -12.43
CA ARG A 20 -39.73 -22.08 -13.33
C ARG A 20 -38.58 -22.37 -14.28
N VAL A 21 -37.96 -21.32 -14.84
CA VAL A 21 -36.77 -21.43 -15.70
C VAL A 21 -35.58 -21.97 -14.90
N LEU A 22 -35.37 -21.50 -13.67
CA LEU A 22 -34.27 -21.95 -12.80
C LEU A 22 -34.40 -23.42 -12.39
N LYS A 23 -35.63 -23.90 -12.11
CA LYS A 23 -35.90 -25.32 -11.81
C LYS A 23 -35.72 -26.20 -13.05
N ALA A 24 -36.21 -25.77 -14.21
CA ALA A 24 -36.06 -26.52 -15.46
C ALA A 24 -34.58 -26.68 -15.86
N ASN A 25 -33.78 -25.65 -15.62
CA ASN A 25 -32.37 -25.59 -15.97
C ASN A 25 -31.45 -25.57 -14.75
N TRP A 26 -31.76 -26.35 -13.71
CA TRP A 26 -31.02 -26.36 -12.44
C TRP A 26 -29.53 -26.69 -12.57
N TRP A 27 -29.13 -27.33 -13.67
CA TRP A 27 -27.74 -27.62 -14.04
C TRP A 27 -26.93 -26.39 -14.46
N ILE A 28 -27.58 -25.35 -15.00
CA ILE A 28 -26.93 -24.09 -15.40
C ILE A 28 -26.29 -23.38 -14.19
N PRO A 29 -27.01 -23.08 -13.09
CA PRO A 29 -26.39 -22.46 -11.92
C PRO A 29 -25.34 -23.37 -11.27
N LEU A 30 -25.49 -24.70 -11.35
CA LEU A 30 -24.51 -25.66 -10.84
C LEU A 30 -23.16 -25.58 -11.56
N ILE A 31 -23.15 -25.29 -12.87
CA ILE A 31 -21.93 -25.10 -13.68
C ILE A 31 -21.40 -23.68 -13.55
N PHE A 32 -22.27 -22.68 -13.49
CA PHE A 32 -21.85 -21.28 -13.38
C PHE A 32 -21.21 -20.96 -12.03
N LEU A 33 -21.66 -21.56 -10.92
CA LEU A 33 -21.10 -21.34 -9.60
C LEU A 33 -19.58 -21.61 -9.53
N PRO A 34 -19.08 -22.80 -9.93
CA PRO A 34 -17.65 -23.07 -9.92
C PRO A 34 -16.90 -22.19 -10.92
N ILE A 35 -17.45 -21.91 -12.11
CA ILE A 35 -16.79 -21.04 -13.09
C ILE A 35 -16.55 -19.64 -12.50
N PHE A 36 -17.58 -19.01 -11.93
CA PHE A 36 -17.42 -17.70 -11.29
C PHE A 36 -16.47 -17.75 -10.10
N TYR A 37 -16.48 -18.84 -9.33
CA TYR A 37 -15.53 -19.03 -8.23
C TYR A 37 -14.07 -19.10 -8.73
N PHE A 38 -13.81 -19.88 -9.78
CA PHE A 38 -12.48 -19.97 -10.40
C PHE A 38 -12.03 -18.63 -11.01
N VAL A 39 -12.92 -17.93 -11.70
CA VAL A 39 -12.60 -16.60 -12.26
C VAL A 39 -12.31 -15.60 -11.14
N GLY A 40 -13.12 -15.59 -10.08
CA GLY A 40 -12.93 -14.70 -8.93
C GLY A 40 -11.62 -14.94 -8.19
N THR A 41 -11.30 -16.21 -7.92
CA THR A 41 -10.02 -16.59 -7.27
C THR A 41 -8.81 -16.24 -8.15
N PHE A 42 -8.89 -16.49 -9.46
CA PHE A 42 -7.84 -16.10 -10.41
C PHE A 42 -7.66 -14.58 -10.46
N TYR A 43 -8.76 -13.82 -10.42
CA TYR A 43 -8.71 -12.37 -10.38
C TYR A 43 -8.02 -11.86 -9.10
N ILE A 44 -8.41 -12.37 -7.92
CA ILE A 44 -7.80 -11.99 -6.64
C ILE A 44 -6.30 -12.31 -6.62
N TYR A 45 -5.89 -13.44 -7.19
CA TYR A 45 -4.48 -13.83 -7.25
C TYR A 45 -3.61 -12.81 -8.01
N ARG A 46 -4.19 -12.13 -9.01
CA ARG A 46 -3.49 -11.10 -9.81
C ARG A 46 -3.40 -9.74 -9.11
N LEU A 47 -4.24 -9.48 -8.10
CA LEU A 47 -4.26 -8.19 -7.42
C LEU A 47 -2.96 -7.96 -6.63
N THR A 48 -2.41 -6.76 -6.77
CA THR A 48 -1.28 -6.30 -5.96
C THR A 48 -1.75 -5.93 -4.56
N SER A 49 -1.04 -6.42 -3.54
CA SER A 49 -1.34 -6.12 -2.15
C SER A 49 -0.98 -4.67 -1.81
N THR A 50 -1.96 -3.85 -1.43
CA THR A 50 -1.73 -2.50 -0.92
C THR A 50 -1.56 -2.53 0.60
N TYR A 51 -0.42 -2.06 1.09
CA TYR A 51 -0.14 -2.02 2.53
C TYR A 51 -0.44 -0.63 3.08
N LYS A 52 -1.26 -0.57 4.13
CA LYS A 52 -1.54 0.65 4.89
C LYS A 52 -0.88 0.56 6.26
N ILE A 53 -0.03 1.53 6.58
CA ILE A 53 0.61 1.64 7.89
C ILE A 53 -0.08 2.77 8.66
N SER A 54 -0.47 2.50 9.90
CA SER A 54 -1.00 3.50 10.83
C SER A 54 -0.24 3.38 12.14
N THR A 55 0.21 4.51 12.68
CA THR A 55 0.92 4.57 13.96
C THR A 55 0.18 5.50 14.92
N GLN A 56 0.09 5.09 16.18
CA GLN A 56 -0.42 5.92 17.27
C GLN A 56 0.69 6.04 18.31
N ILE A 57 1.03 7.28 18.66
CA ILE A 57 2.05 7.58 19.66
C ILE A 57 1.33 8.09 20.89
N LEU A 58 1.45 7.37 22.00
CA LEU A 58 0.95 7.81 23.30
C LEU A 58 2.04 8.65 23.98
N LEU A 59 1.72 9.89 24.31
CA LEU A 59 2.60 10.77 25.07
C LEU A 59 2.30 10.58 26.56
N GLN A 60 3.30 10.13 27.31
CA GLN A 60 3.21 10.10 28.76
C GLN A 60 3.65 11.46 29.28
N ASN A 61 2.69 12.25 29.77
CA ASN A 61 3.00 13.44 30.53
C ASN A 61 3.38 13.02 31.95
N ASN A 62 4.64 13.18 32.33
CA ASN A 62 5.03 13.08 33.71
C ASN A 62 4.83 14.47 34.30
N ASP A 63 3.69 14.69 34.96
CA ASP A 63 3.38 15.94 35.68
C ASP A 63 4.34 16.10 36.88
N ALA A 64 5.62 16.33 36.60
CA ALA A 64 6.52 16.97 37.53
C ALA A 64 6.03 18.41 37.64
N TYR A 65 5.02 18.62 38.50
CA TYR A 65 4.61 19.91 39.02
C TYR A 65 5.87 20.75 39.24
N TYR A 66 6.10 21.75 38.39
CA TYR A 66 7.04 22.82 38.68
C TYR A 66 6.48 23.61 39.86
N LYS A 67 6.71 23.11 41.08
CA LYS A 67 6.59 23.87 42.33
C LYS A 67 7.71 24.92 42.33
N GLY A 68 7.52 25.99 41.58
CA GLY A 68 8.57 26.98 41.41
C GLY A 68 8.18 28.22 40.64
N ASN A 69 6.91 28.64 40.69
CA ASN A 69 6.62 30.05 40.44
C ASN A 69 6.00 30.66 41.69
N VAL A 70 6.86 31.41 42.37
CA VAL A 70 6.63 32.11 43.62
C VAL A 70 5.97 33.45 43.29
N VAL A 71 4.77 33.43 42.70
CA VAL A 71 3.91 34.62 42.70
C VAL A 71 2.48 34.13 42.90
N THR A 72 2.07 34.22 44.15
CA THR A 72 0.69 34.21 44.60
C THR A 72 -0.07 35.33 43.89
N ASP A 73 -0.99 34.97 42.99
CA ASP A 73 -2.18 35.79 42.79
C ASP A 73 -3.40 34.90 42.80
N ALA A 74 -4.22 35.14 43.81
CA ALA A 74 -5.51 34.55 44.02
C ALA A 74 -6.39 34.80 42.79
N ASN A 75 -7.30 33.85 42.52
CA ASN A 75 -8.27 33.82 41.43
C ASN A 75 -7.73 33.21 40.13
N PHE A 76 -7.83 31.89 39.98
CA PHE A 76 -8.38 31.39 38.73
C PHE A 76 -9.08 30.04 38.94
N TYR A 77 -10.40 30.12 38.79
CA TYR A 77 -11.36 29.05 38.91
C TYR A 77 -11.00 27.81 38.09
N GLY A 78 -11.53 26.67 38.54
CA GLY A 78 -11.36 25.35 37.93
C GLY A 78 -11.57 25.34 36.42
N GLY A 79 -10.48 25.06 35.71
CA GLY A 79 -10.50 24.64 34.31
C GLY A 79 -9.73 23.34 34.25
N GLN A 80 -10.34 22.30 33.71
CA GLN A 80 -9.61 21.11 33.24
C GLN A 80 -8.41 21.61 32.43
N SER A 81 -7.20 21.47 32.96
CA SER A 81 -5.99 21.82 32.24
C SER A 81 -5.89 20.84 31.08
N TYR A 82 -6.37 21.27 29.90
CA TYR A 82 -6.18 20.50 28.68
C TYR A 82 -4.68 20.31 28.53
N ILE A 83 -4.24 19.06 28.53
CA ILE A 83 -2.84 18.71 28.25
C ILE A 83 -2.59 19.12 26.79
N ASP A 84 -2.05 20.32 26.59
CA ASP A 84 -1.68 20.81 25.28
C ASP A 84 -0.36 20.17 24.85
N ASN A 85 -0.45 19.14 24.00
CA ASN A 85 0.70 18.44 23.43
C ASN A 85 1.22 19.11 22.14
N SER A 86 0.89 20.39 21.90
CA SER A 86 1.27 21.10 20.67
C SER A 86 2.79 21.21 20.49
N ASN A 87 3.53 21.35 21.58
CA ASN A 87 4.99 21.45 21.58
C ASN A 87 5.64 20.10 21.26
N GLU A 88 5.19 19.02 21.89
CA GLU A 88 5.66 17.65 21.67
C GLU A 88 5.38 17.22 20.23
N LYS A 89 4.18 17.54 19.72
CA LYS A 89 3.83 17.33 18.31
C LYS A 89 4.78 18.10 17.38
N ARG A 90 5.16 19.34 17.71
CA ARG A 90 6.11 20.14 16.93
C ARG A 90 7.51 19.52 16.93
N VAL A 91 7.97 19.00 18.06
CA VAL A 91 9.26 18.28 18.16
C VAL A 91 9.22 16.99 17.34
N LEU A 92 8.15 16.21 17.42
CA LEU A 92 7.98 14.98 16.63
C LEU A 92 7.94 15.25 15.11
N LEU A 93 7.38 16.40 14.71
CA LEU A 93 7.32 16.83 13.31
C LEU A 93 8.50 17.73 12.91
N SER A 94 9.53 17.82 13.75
CA SER A 94 10.68 18.68 13.48
C SER A 94 11.49 18.19 12.29
N TYR A 95 12.01 19.14 11.52
CA TYR A 95 12.86 18.86 10.37
C TYR A 95 14.06 18.00 10.74
N ASP A 96 14.73 18.31 11.86
CA ASP A 96 15.93 17.57 12.29
C ASP A 96 15.63 16.11 12.61
N LEU A 97 14.49 15.83 13.26
CA LEU A 97 14.08 14.46 13.56
C LEU A 97 13.71 13.72 12.26
N LEU A 98 12.92 14.35 11.38
CA LEU A 98 12.55 13.76 10.09
C LEU A 98 13.78 13.51 9.22
N ASN A 99 14.72 14.44 9.16
CA ASN A 99 15.97 14.31 8.41
C ASN A 99 16.82 13.14 8.95
N LYS A 100 16.95 12.98 10.27
CA LYS A 100 17.63 11.83 10.88
C LYS A 100 16.94 10.50 10.51
N VAL A 101 15.61 10.46 10.53
CA VAL A 101 14.83 9.27 10.15
C VAL A 101 15.01 8.94 8.67
N VAL A 102 14.87 9.93 7.78
CA VAL A 102 15.08 9.76 6.34
C VAL A 102 16.51 9.29 6.06
N ASN A 103 17.53 9.90 6.65
CA ASN A 103 18.92 9.49 6.48
C ASN A 103 19.19 8.07 6.97
N LYS A 104 18.55 7.64 8.07
CA LYS A 104 18.65 6.27 8.56
C LYS A 104 17.98 5.26 7.62
N LEU A 105 16.92 5.67 6.92
CA LEU A 105 16.17 4.83 5.99
C LEU A 105 16.63 4.97 4.53
N LYS A 106 17.53 5.92 4.23
CA LYS A 106 17.96 6.27 2.88
C LYS A 106 18.38 5.05 2.07
N SER A 107 19.18 4.16 2.65
CA SER A 107 19.62 2.92 1.99
C SER A 107 18.50 1.96 1.58
N LYS A 108 17.32 2.06 2.21
CA LYS A 108 16.13 1.27 1.88
C LYS A 108 15.13 2.01 0.99
N LEU A 109 15.23 3.33 0.91
CA LEU A 109 14.31 4.18 0.13
C LEU A 109 14.83 4.45 -1.29
N GLU A 110 16.14 4.34 -1.51
CA GLU A 110 16.75 4.60 -2.81
C GLU A 110 16.43 3.53 -3.86
N ILE A 111 16.10 2.31 -3.44
CA ILE A 111 15.96 1.15 -4.33
C ILE A 111 14.74 0.32 -3.92
N SER A 112 13.83 0.12 -4.87
CA SER A 112 12.70 -0.82 -4.75
C SER A 112 13.02 -2.11 -5.49
N TYR A 113 12.91 -3.24 -4.79
CA TYR A 113 13.13 -4.57 -5.37
C TYR A 113 11.79 -5.17 -5.80
N PHE A 114 11.72 -5.68 -7.03
CA PHE A 114 10.52 -6.33 -7.55
C PHE A 114 10.83 -7.76 -7.98
N ILE A 115 9.99 -8.70 -7.54
CA ILE A 115 9.95 -10.05 -8.08
C ILE A 115 8.94 -10.03 -9.23
N VAL A 116 9.45 -10.14 -10.46
CA VAL A 116 8.64 -10.15 -11.67
C VAL A 116 8.34 -11.60 -12.07
N GLY A 117 7.11 -12.04 -11.85
CA GLY A 117 6.60 -13.32 -12.35
C GLY A 117 5.75 -13.16 -13.60
N LYS A 118 5.40 -14.27 -14.26
CA LYS A 118 4.52 -14.26 -15.46
C LYS A 118 3.11 -13.73 -15.17
N VAL A 119 2.62 -13.91 -13.95
CA VAL A 119 1.23 -13.63 -13.55
C VAL A 119 1.12 -12.43 -12.62
N ARG A 120 2.14 -12.18 -11.79
CA ARG A 120 2.14 -11.13 -10.78
C ARG A 120 3.55 -10.58 -10.59
N THR A 121 3.61 -9.26 -10.42
CA THR A 121 4.80 -8.56 -9.96
C THR A 121 4.56 -8.12 -8.51
N THR A 122 5.50 -8.43 -7.62
CA THR A 122 5.41 -8.04 -6.21
C THR A 122 6.66 -7.32 -5.77
N GLU A 123 6.50 -6.20 -5.08
CA GLU A 123 7.60 -5.53 -4.40
C GLU A 123 8.04 -6.36 -3.17
N GLN A 124 9.35 -6.52 -3.02
CA GLN A 124 9.96 -7.27 -1.94
C GLN A 124 10.73 -6.30 -1.04
N PHE A 125 10.24 -6.11 0.20
CA PHE A 125 10.84 -5.17 1.15
C PHE A 125 11.99 -5.76 2.00
N GLY A 126 12.18 -7.08 2.01
CA GLY A 126 13.20 -7.74 2.84
C GLY A 126 13.55 -9.16 2.37
N GLY A 127 14.65 -9.72 2.87
CA GLY A 127 15.09 -11.08 2.51
C GLY A 127 15.73 -11.19 1.11
N MET A 128 16.13 -10.07 0.50
CA MET A 128 16.95 -10.08 -0.70
C MET A 128 18.37 -10.58 -0.36
N PRO A 129 18.94 -11.53 -1.13
CA PRO A 129 20.27 -12.09 -0.84
C PRO A 129 21.43 -11.15 -1.20
N PHE A 130 21.13 -9.96 -1.73
CA PHE A 130 22.10 -8.94 -2.12
C PHE A 130 21.60 -7.56 -1.72
N ASN A 131 22.52 -6.62 -1.60
CA ASN A 131 22.23 -5.21 -1.36
C ASN A 131 22.86 -4.37 -2.46
N VAL A 132 22.07 -3.51 -3.10
CA VAL A 132 22.55 -2.57 -4.10
C VAL A 132 22.82 -1.23 -3.42
N MET A 133 23.98 -0.64 -3.66
CA MET A 133 24.35 0.69 -3.15
C MET A 133 24.61 1.61 -4.33
N ILE A 134 24.00 2.79 -4.32
CA ILE A 134 24.18 3.78 -5.38
C ILE A 134 25.27 4.76 -4.92
N ASN A 135 26.44 4.69 -5.54
CA ASN A 135 27.55 5.58 -5.23
C ASN A 135 27.46 6.91 -5.98
N ASN A 136 26.91 6.90 -7.20
CA ASN A 136 26.80 8.09 -8.04
C ASN A 136 25.47 8.06 -8.79
N ILE A 137 24.67 9.11 -8.62
CA ILE A 137 23.34 9.23 -9.21
C ILE A 137 23.50 10.00 -10.52
N ASN A 138 23.46 9.29 -11.63
CA ASN A 138 23.18 9.94 -12.91
C ASN A 138 21.66 10.12 -13.01
N SER A 139 21.20 11.37 -13.10
CA SER A 139 19.76 11.70 -13.21
C SER A 139 19.06 10.95 -14.35
N SER A 140 19.78 10.61 -15.42
CA SER A 140 19.23 9.83 -16.54
C SER A 140 18.96 8.34 -16.22
N LEU A 141 19.33 7.85 -15.04
CA LEU A 141 19.11 6.49 -14.57
C LEU A 141 18.13 6.44 -13.39
N CYS A 142 17.60 7.59 -12.98
CA CYS A 142 16.50 7.64 -12.02
C CYS A 142 15.24 7.05 -12.68
N GLU A 143 14.46 6.30 -11.91
CA GLU A 143 13.21 5.66 -12.35
C GLU A 143 13.35 4.65 -13.50
N THR A 144 14.58 4.27 -13.89
CA THR A 144 14.80 3.21 -14.88
C THR A 144 14.78 1.84 -14.23
N VAL A 145 14.09 0.88 -14.88
CA VAL A 145 14.05 -0.52 -14.42
C VAL A 145 15.34 -1.22 -14.82
N PHE A 146 15.97 -1.88 -13.85
CA PHE A 146 17.13 -2.75 -14.04
C PHE A 146 16.72 -4.20 -13.82
N ASP A 147 16.89 -5.03 -14.84
CA ASP A 147 16.72 -6.47 -14.72
C ASP A 147 18.01 -7.08 -14.20
N PHE A 148 17.94 -7.64 -12.99
CA PHE A 148 19.07 -8.27 -12.33
C PHE A 148 18.88 -9.79 -12.30
N LYS A 149 19.81 -10.53 -12.89
CA LYS A 149 19.78 -11.99 -12.91
C LYS A 149 21.09 -12.55 -12.37
N ILE A 150 20.98 -13.31 -11.28
CA ILE A 150 22.12 -14.06 -10.71
C ILE A 150 22.29 -15.33 -11.56
N ILE A 151 23.49 -15.54 -12.09
CA ILE A 151 23.82 -16.74 -12.88
C ILE A 151 24.49 -17.77 -11.98
N ASP A 152 25.43 -17.34 -11.13
CA ASP A 152 26.21 -18.19 -10.23
C ASP A 152 26.62 -17.40 -8.97
N SER A 153 27.27 -18.07 -8.02
CA SER A 153 27.87 -17.51 -6.80
C SER A 153 28.81 -16.31 -7.02
N THR A 154 29.39 -16.20 -8.22
CA THR A 154 30.36 -15.16 -8.59
C THR A 154 29.94 -14.32 -9.79
N SER A 155 28.80 -14.61 -10.44
CA SER A 155 28.44 -13.92 -11.68
C SER A 155 26.99 -13.50 -11.74
N TYR A 156 26.78 -12.28 -12.26
CA TYR A 156 25.47 -11.68 -12.42
C TYR A 156 25.37 -10.95 -13.76
N GLU A 157 24.15 -10.90 -14.29
CA GLU A 157 23.78 -10.17 -15.50
C GLU A 157 22.87 -9.01 -15.12
N ILE A 158 23.20 -7.83 -15.63
CA ILE A 158 22.33 -6.66 -15.55
C ILE A 158 21.90 -6.27 -16.96
N ALA A 159 20.60 -6.09 -17.15
CA ALA A 159 20.03 -5.48 -18.35
C ALA A 159 19.23 -4.23 -17.98
N TYR A 160 19.37 -3.18 -18.78
CA TYR A 160 18.60 -1.94 -18.60
C TYR A 160 18.35 -1.29 -19.95
N LEU A 161 17.22 -0.60 -20.06
CA LEU A 161 16.86 0.17 -21.24
C LEU A 161 17.47 1.56 -21.13
N LYS A 162 18.24 1.97 -22.15
CA LYS A 162 18.75 3.34 -22.25
C LYS A 162 17.91 4.10 -23.27
N GLU A 163 17.15 5.11 -22.81
CA GLU A 163 16.22 5.91 -23.63
C GLU A 163 16.81 6.41 -24.97
N ASN A 164 18.13 6.62 -25.05
CA ASN A 164 18.78 7.16 -26.24
C ASN A 164 19.43 6.14 -27.19
N LYS A 165 19.34 4.83 -26.92
CA LYS A 165 19.74 3.78 -27.88
C LYS A 165 18.83 2.57 -27.68
N LYS A 166 17.98 2.27 -28.67
CA LYS A 166 17.24 1.00 -28.81
C LYS A 166 18.24 -0.17 -28.88
N GLY A 167 18.71 -0.63 -27.73
CA GLY A 167 19.58 -1.79 -27.61
C GLY A 167 19.69 -2.16 -26.14
N ASP A 168 19.12 -3.32 -25.80
CA ASP A 168 19.32 -3.95 -24.49
C ASP A 168 20.82 -4.09 -24.26
N GLN A 169 21.37 -3.32 -23.33
CA GLN A 169 22.76 -3.49 -22.93
C GLN A 169 22.81 -4.55 -21.85
N LYS A 170 23.04 -5.79 -22.28
CA LYS A 170 23.35 -6.90 -21.39
C LYS A 170 24.85 -6.88 -21.08
N ARG A 171 25.19 -6.70 -19.82
CA ARG A 171 26.58 -6.80 -19.34
C ARG A 171 26.66 -7.86 -18.26
N ILE A 172 27.56 -8.81 -18.46
CA ILE A 172 27.90 -9.83 -17.48
C ILE A 172 29.04 -9.29 -16.65
N PHE A 173 28.85 -9.26 -15.34
CA PHE A 173 29.89 -8.91 -14.39
C PHE A 173 30.30 -10.18 -13.64
N ARG A 174 31.61 -10.32 -13.42
CA ARG A 174 32.25 -11.38 -12.63
C ARG A 174 32.85 -10.75 -11.37
#